data_AF-A0A5R8W8L8-F1
#
_entry.id   AF-A0A5R8W8L8-F1
#
_cell.length_a   1.000
_cell.length_b   1.000
_cell.length_c   1.000
_cell.angle_alpha   90.00
_cell.angle_beta   90.00
_cell.angle_gamma   90.00
#
_symmetry.space_group_name_H-M   'P 1'
#
loop_
_entity.id
_entity.type
_entity.pdbx_description
1 polymer ?
#
loop_
_entity_poly.entity_id
_entity_poly.type
_entity_poly.pdbx_seq_one_letter_code
_entity_poly.pdbx_strand_id
1 'polypeptide(L)'
;MDDFDKREHQAQATRQAMEEAGISVNAVWMRYFSFTGAAGEYEIDAYLNGSLELPAHERDLLAHAVNELIKELPPPRMAPYSTNQLQPRLDRDSAEENG
;
A
#
# COMPACT_ATOMS: atom_id res chain seq x y z
N MET A 1 -2.26 30.21 0.98
CA MET A 1 -2.33 28.73 0.90
C MET A 1 -3.16 28.29 2.09
N ASP A 2 -4.47 28.27 1.88
CA ASP A 2 -5.47 28.10 2.92
C ASP A 2 -5.46 26.68 3.49
N ASP A 3 -5.87 26.52 4.75
CA ASP A 3 -5.83 25.23 5.45
C ASP A 3 -6.68 24.17 4.73
N PHE A 4 -7.78 24.60 4.11
CA PHE A 4 -8.66 23.79 3.26
C PHE A 4 -7.93 23.13 2.09
N ASP A 5 -7.05 23.89 1.42
CA ASP A 5 -6.25 23.44 0.28
C ASP A 5 -5.31 22.28 0.67
N LYS A 6 -4.75 22.33 1.89
CA LYS A 6 -3.91 21.23 2.42
C LYS A 6 -4.69 19.97 2.76
N ARG A 7 -5.95 20.09 3.21
CA ARG A 7 -6.80 18.95 3.61
C ARG A 7 -7.32 18.19 2.40
N GLU A 8 -7.73 18.93 1.37
CA GLU A 8 -8.14 18.38 0.08
C GLU A 8 -6.97 17.63 -0.57
N HIS A 9 -5.76 18.21 -0.55
CA HIS A 9 -4.55 17.53 -1.02
C HIS A 9 -4.23 16.24 -0.24
N GLN A 10 -4.51 16.16 1.06
CA GLN A 10 -4.25 14.96 1.87
C GLN A 10 -5.17 13.79 1.46
N ALA A 11 -6.46 14.05 1.25
CA ALA A 11 -7.42 13.04 0.82
C ALA A 11 -7.04 12.47 -0.54
N GLN A 12 -6.73 13.36 -1.49
CA GLN A 12 -6.33 12.98 -2.85
C GLN A 12 -5.02 12.19 -2.87
N ALA A 13 -4.01 12.63 -2.12
CA ALA A 13 -2.73 11.89 -2.03
C ALA A 13 -2.90 10.51 -1.39
N THR A 14 -3.76 10.40 -0.36
CA THR A 14 -4.07 9.13 0.30
C THR A 14 -4.75 8.17 -0.68
N ARG A 15 -5.72 8.68 -1.46
CA ARG A 15 -6.39 7.90 -2.50
C ARG A 15 -5.44 7.43 -3.59
N GLN A 16 -4.56 8.31 -4.08
CA GLN A 16 -3.55 7.93 -5.08
C GLN A 16 -2.65 6.81 -4.57
N ALA A 17 -2.18 6.89 -3.32
CA ALA A 17 -1.36 5.84 -2.72
C ALA A 17 -2.10 4.49 -2.64
N MET A 18 -3.41 4.52 -2.34
CA MET A 18 -4.25 3.32 -2.36
C MET A 18 -4.40 2.73 -3.76
N GLU A 19 -4.63 3.57 -4.78
CA GLU A 19 -4.77 3.15 -6.17
C GLU A 19 -3.46 2.55 -6.72
N GLU A 20 -2.32 3.16 -6.43
CA GLU A 20 -0.98 2.67 -6.81
C GLU A 20 -0.64 1.33 -6.16
N ALA A 21 -1.04 1.15 -4.89
CA ALA A 21 -0.80 -0.06 -4.12
C ALA A 21 -1.85 -1.15 -4.35
N GLY A 22 -2.95 -0.86 -5.07
CA GLY A 22 -4.06 -1.78 -5.27
C GLY A 22 -4.84 -2.10 -3.98
N ILE A 23 -4.85 -1.17 -3.02
CA ILE A 23 -5.50 -1.36 -1.71
C ILE A 23 -6.97 -0.89 -1.79
N SER A 24 -7.90 -1.76 -1.39
CA SER A 24 -9.33 -1.41 -1.34
C SER A 24 -9.69 -0.56 -0.12
N VAL A 25 -10.73 0.27 -0.26
CA VAL A 25 -11.29 1.07 0.85
C VAL A 25 -11.66 0.18 2.04
N ASN A 26 -12.23 -1.00 1.80
CA ASN A 26 -12.57 -1.96 2.84
C ASN A 26 -11.35 -2.41 3.67
N ALA A 27 -10.23 -2.71 3.01
CA ALA A 27 -8.99 -3.11 3.67
C ALA A 27 -8.43 -1.98 4.54
N VAL A 28 -8.47 -0.73 4.03
CA VAL A 28 -8.08 0.45 4.79
C VAL A 28 -9.00 0.65 5.99
N TRP A 29 -10.32 0.55 5.81
CA TRP A 29 -11.29 0.68 6.89
C TRP A 29 -11.07 -0.35 7.99
N MET A 30 -10.85 -1.63 7.65
CA MET A 30 -10.55 -2.68 8.63
C MET A 30 -9.28 -2.37 9.44
N ARG A 31 -8.24 -1.86 8.79
CA ARG A 31 -6.98 -1.48 9.46
C ARG A 31 -7.15 -0.23 10.32
N TYR A 32 -7.85 0.79 9.82
CA TYR A 32 -8.19 2.01 10.53
C TYR A 32 -9.07 1.73 11.77
N PHE A 33 -10.06 0.85 11.65
CA PHE A 33 -10.91 0.41 12.75
C PHE A 33 -10.10 -0.24 13.88
N SER A 34 -9.06 -1.01 13.51
CA SER A 34 -8.13 -1.61 14.48
C SER A 34 -7.34 -0.57 15.29
N PHE A 35 -7.25 0.67 14.82
CA PHE A 35 -6.63 1.79 15.53
C PHE A 35 -7.63 2.63 16.34
N THR A 36 -8.84 2.11 16.59
CA THR A 36 -9.93 2.84 17.29
C THR A 36 -10.47 4.02 16.48
N GLY A 37 -10.41 3.93 15.15
CA GLY A 37 -11.05 4.91 14.28
C GLY A 37 -12.57 4.96 14.47
N ALA A 38 -13.14 6.15 14.58
CA ALA A 38 -14.57 6.34 14.83
C ALA A 38 -15.42 6.39 13.55
N ALA A 39 -14.80 6.59 12.38
CA ALA A 39 -15.49 6.70 11.10
C ALA A 39 -15.89 5.33 10.51
N GLY A 40 -17.08 5.28 9.92
CA GLY A 40 -17.54 4.13 9.14
C GLY A 40 -16.87 4.05 7.76
N GLU A 41 -16.98 2.88 7.12
CA GLU A 41 -16.47 2.65 5.77
C GLU A 41 -16.99 3.67 4.74
N TYR A 42 -18.29 4.00 4.82
CA TYR A 42 -18.91 5.00 3.94
C TYR A 42 -18.41 6.43 4.19
N GLU A 43 -18.07 6.78 5.43
CA GLU A 43 -17.53 8.10 5.76
C GLU A 43 -16.09 8.24 5.25
N ILE A 44 -15.31 7.16 5.34
CA ILE A 44 -13.97 7.08 4.74
C ILE A 44 -14.06 7.20 3.22
N ASP A 45 -14.97 6.47 2.57
CA ASP A 45 -15.16 6.58 1.13
C ASP A 45 -15.58 8.00 0.72
N ALA A 46 -16.53 8.61 1.44
CA ALA A 46 -16.94 9.99 1.19
C ALA A 46 -15.79 10.98 1.38
N TYR A 47 -14.93 10.78 2.38
CA TYR A 47 -13.72 11.59 2.60
C TYR A 47 -12.72 11.46 1.46
N LEU A 48 -12.42 10.24 1.01
CA LEU A 48 -11.51 9.97 -0.12
C LEU A 48 -12.05 10.51 -1.46
N ASN A 49 -13.36 10.72 -1.57
CA ASN A 49 -14.02 11.36 -2.72
C ASN A 49 -14.18 12.89 -2.55
N GLY A 50 -13.69 13.49 -1.46
CA GLY A 50 -13.84 14.93 -1.20
C GLY A 50 -15.28 15.36 -0.88
N SER A 51 -16.18 14.41 -0.61
CA SER A 51 -17.60 14.65 -0.32
C SER A 51 -17.88 14.82 1.18
N LEU A 52 -16.92 14.49 2.04
CA LEU A 52 -17.00 14.63 3.50
C LEU A 52 -15.67 15.16 4.04
N GLU A 53 -15.71 15.98 5.10
CA GLU A 53 -14.52 16.33 5.86
C GLU A 53 -14.41 15.52 7.14
N LEU A 54 -13.29 14.81 7.30
CA LEU A 54 -12.94 14.15 8.56
C LEU A 54 -12.08 15.05 9.47
N PRO A 55 -12.20 14.91 10.80
CA PRO A 55 -11.29 15.55 11.75
C PRO A 55 -9.82 15.23 11.44
N ALA A 56 -8.91 16.15 11.74
CA ALA A 56 -7.48 15.98 11.43
C ALA A 56 -6.89 14.67 11.98
N HIS A 57 -7.26 14.28 13.20
CA HIS A 57 -6.79 13.04 13.81
C HIS A 57 -7.25 11.79 13.03
N GLU A 58 -8.48 11.79 12.52
CA GLU A 58 -9.00 10.66 11.72
C GLU A 58 -8.33 10.57 10.37
N ARG A 59 -8.02 11.72 9.75
CA ARG A 59 -7.27 11.78 8.49
C ARG A 59 -5.86 11.21 8.64
N ASP A 60 -5.19 11.55 9.74
CA ASP A 60 -3.85 11.05 10.04
C ASP A 60 -3.87 9.55 10.36
N LEU A 61 -4.89 9.06 11.08
CA LEU A 61 -5.09 7.62 11.31
C LEU A 61 -5.36 6.86 10.01
N LEU A 62 -6.14 7.43 9.10
CA LEU A 62 -6.41 6.83 7.80
C LEU A 62 -5.12 6.74 6.96
N ALA A 63 -4.36 7.84 6.88
CA ALA A 63 -3.07 7.85 6.21
C ALA A 63 -2.09 6.84 6.84
N HIS A 64 -2.10 6.71 8.17
CA HIS A 64 -1.29 5.71 8.86
C HIS A 64 -1.70 4.28 8.48
N ALA A 65 -3.00 3.97 8.46
CA ALA A 65 -3.51 2.66 8.04
C ALA A 65 -3.12 2.31 6.60
N VAL A 66 -3.24 3.27 5.67
CA VAL A 66 -2.80 3.10 4.28
C VAL A 66 -1.30 2.81 4.21
N ASN A 67 -0.49 3.60 4.90
CA ASN A 67 0.96 3.42 4.90
C ASN A 67 1.40 2.06 5.47
N GLU A 68 0.73 1.57 6.52
CA GLU A 68 1.02 0.26 7.09
C GLU A 68 0.66 -0.87 6.11
N LEU A 69 -0.48 -0.76 5.43
CA LEU A 69 -0.86 -1.73 4.39
C LEU A 69 0.12 -1.73 3.21
N ILE A 70 0.62 -0.56 2.79
CA ILE A 70 1.63 -0.45 1.73
C ILE A 70 2.94 -1.13 2.15
N LYS A 71 3.38 -0.96 3.40
CA LYS A 71 4.61 -1.60 3.92
C LYS A 71 4.53 -3.12 3.95
N GLU A 72 3.34 -3.68 4.07
CA GLU A 72 3.10 -5.13 4.08
C GLU A 72 3.14 -5.73 2.66
N LEU A 73 3.06 -4.91 1.61
CA LEU A 73 3.14 -5.37 0.24
C LEU A 73 4.58 -5.79 -0.12
N PRO A 74 4.76 -6.90 -0.86
CA PRO A 74 6.06 -7.25 -1.39
C PRO A 74 6.54 -6.15 -2.35
N PRO A 75 7.86 -5.90 -2.43
CA PRO A 75 8.39 -4.94 -3.38
C PRO A 75 7.98 -5.34 -4.81
N PRO A 76 7.70 -4.37 -5.69
CA PRO A 76 7.35 -4.67 -7.07
C PRO A 76 8.43 -5.52 -7.73
N ARG A 77 8.01 -6.44 -8.61
CA ARG A 77 8.94 -7.31 -9.34
C ARG A 77 9.93 -6.44 -10.12
N MET A 78 11.19 -6.54 -9.76
CA MET A 78 12.27 -5.88 -10.49
C MET A 78 12.53 -6.64 -11.79
N ALA A 79 12.71 -5.91 -12.90
CA ALA A 79 13.13 -6.52 -14.14
C ALA A 79 14.51 -7.20 -13.94
N PRO A 80 14.70 -8.44 -14.42
CA PRO A 80 15.99 -9.10 -14.31
C PRO A 80 17.03 -8.33 -15.13
N TYR A 81 18.20 -8.07 -14.54
CA TYR A 81 19.34 -7.57 -15.30
C TYR A 81 19.82 -8.64 -16.28
N SER A 82 20.33 -8.25 -17.45
CA SER A 82 20.90 -9.19 -18.44
C SER A 82 22.03 -10.05 -17.87
N THR A 83 22.68 -9.61 -16.77
CA THR A 83 23.71 -10.32 -16.03
C THR A 83 23.17 -11.33 -15.02
N ASN A 84 21.90 -11.21 -14.61
CA ASN A 84 21.20 -12.22 -13.84
C ASN A 84 20.56 -13.23 -14.79
N GLN A 85 21.39 -13.85 -15.65
CA GLN A 85 20.98 -15.08 -16.31
C GLN A 85 20.75 -16.09 -15.18
N LEU A 86 19.48 -16.42 -14.96
CA LEU A 86 19.03 -17.52 -14.11
C LEU A 86 19.96 -18.69 -14.40
N GLN A 87 20.92 -18.95 -13.51
CA GLN A 87 21.83 -20.07 -13.67
C GLN A 87 20.94 -21.32 -13.74
N PRO A 88 20.91 -22.03 -14.88
CA PRO A 88 20.34 -23.36 -14.90
C PRO A 88 21.10 -24.11 -13.82
N ARG A 89 20.37 -24.77 -12.91
CA ARG A 89 20.98 -25.67 -11.94
C ARG A 89 21.77 -26.70 -12.73
N LEU A 90 23.07 -26.48 -12.88
CA LEU A 90 24.01 -27.54 -13.22
C LEU A 90 24.10 -28.37 -11.95
N ASP A 91 23.06 -29.18 -11.75
CA ASP A 91 23.18 -30.40 -10.98
C ASP A 91 24.23 -31.21 -11.74
N ARG A 92 25.44 -31.07 -11.24
CA ARG A 92 26.68 -31.67 -11.70
C ARG A 92 26.59 -33.16 -11.38
N ASP A 93 25.72 -33.88 -12.09
CA ASP A 93 25.82 -35.33 -12.24
C ASP A 93 26.97 -35.61 -13.21
N SER A 94 28.18 -35.36 -12.70
CA SER A 94 29.42 -35.84 -13.29
C SER A 94 30.27 -36.33 -12.13
N ALA A 95 29.76 -37.36 -11.46
CA ALA A 95 30.61 -38.36 -10.83
C ALA A 95 30.71 -39.53 -11.81
N GLU A 96 31.48 -39.31 -12.88
CA GLU A 96 32.32 -40.39 -13.38
C GLU A 96 33.34 -40.67 -12.28
N GLU A 97 33.05 -41.63 -11.41
CA GLU A 97 34.05 -42.21 -10.53
C GLU A 97 34.29 -43.66 -10.97
N ASN A 98 35.51 -43.85 -11.48
CA ASN A 98 36.15 -45.09 -11.91
C ASN A 98 35.87 -46.31 -11.01
N GLY A 99 35.67 -47.47 -11.64
CA GLY A 99 35.70 -48.80 -11.03
C GLY A 99 35.61 -49.91 -12.07
#